data_AF-A0A6G6K6P0-F1
#
_entry.id   AF-A0A6G6K6P0-F1
#
_cell.length_a   1.000
_cell.length_b   1.000
_cell.length_c   1.000
_cell.angle_alpha   90.00
_cell.angle_beta   90.00
_cell.angle_gamma   90.00
#
_symmetry.space_group_name_H-M   'P 1'
#
loop_
_entity.id
_entity.type
_entity.pdbx_description
1 polymer ?
#
loop_
_entity_poly.entity_id
_entity_poly.type
_entity_poly.pdbx_seq_one_letter_code
_entity_poly.pdbx_strand_id
1 'polypeptide(L)'
;MQLEFMTGAEPQPSTRSLFLALFPGHATIQHICEQMPGIRQQHGLTSKMRPLEHLHLTLHWIGDYPEVPEDLVQIIGHACKQVANRVSPFEVKLDEVLSFRGRPGRNPLVLSGTDADNAKLTSLHQTLLLELAKVLPLKKGGLKFHPHLTLLYDKQGNIKAPANPVTWTADEIVLVCSEVGHTKYHRLGAWKLQA
;
A
#
# COMPACT_ATOMS: atom_id res chain seq x y z
N MET A 1 12.09 -11.02 -52.86
CA MET A 1 12.92 -11.03 -51.64
C MET A 1 12.09 -10.43 -50.53
N GLN A 2 11.35 -11.28 -49.82
CA GLN A 2 10.42 -10.91 -48.78
C GLN A 2 11.12 -11.24 -47.46
N LEU A 3 11.48 -10.22 -46.70
CA LEU A 3 12.10 -10.37 -45.37
C LEU A 3 10.99 -10.75 -44.39
N GLU A 4 10.97 -12.03 -44.01
CA GLU A 4 10.21 -12.52 -42.85
C GLU A 4 10.89 -12.01 -41.58
N PHE A 5 10.26 -11.07 -40.90
CA PHE A 5 10.58 -10.75 -39.51
C PHE A 5 9.88 -11.77 -38.61
N MET A 6 10.65 -12.74 -38.11
CA MET A 6 10.22 -13.59 -37.00
C MET A 6 10.60 -12.95 -35.65
N THR A 7 9.70 -13.17 -34.69
CA THR A 7 9.85 -13.04 -33.22
C THR A 7 9.48 -11.69 -32.58
N GLY A 8 8.19 -11.36 -32.58
CA GLY A 8 7.62 -10.61 -31.47
C GLY A 8 7.32 -11.60 -30.34
N ALA A 9 8.18 -11.68 -29.32
CA ALA A 9 7.88 -12.46 -28.12
C ALA A 9 6.57 -11.92 -27.51
N GLU A 10 5.63 -12.82 -27.20
CA GLU A 10 4.42 -12.42 -26.47
C GLU A 10 4.82 -11.76 -25.14
N PRO A 11 4.17 -10.65 -24.75
CA PRO A 11 4.48 -9.98 -23.50
C PRO A 11 4.25 -10.95 -22.34
N GLN A 12 5.30 -11.22 -21.57
CA GLN A 12 5.23 -12.12 -20.43
C GLN A 12 4.26 -11.55 -19.39
N PRO A 13 3.36 -12.36 -18.82
CA PRO A 13 2.43 -11.90 -17.80
C PRO A 13 3.18 -11.37 -16.58
N SER A 14 2.76 -10.23 -16.06
CA SER A 14 3.34 -9.67 -14.83
C SER A 14 3.08 -10.59 -13.64
N THR A 15 4.14 -11.02 -12.97
CA THR A 15 4.05 -11.89 -11.79
C THR A 15 4.39 -11.16 -10.49
N ARG A 16 4.85 -9.91 -10.58
CA ARG A 16 5.31 -9.09 -9.45
C ARG A 16 4.59 -7.74 -9.46
N SER A 17 4.14 -7.29 -8.31
CA SER A 17 3.66 -5.91 -8.09
C SER A 17 4.62 -5.19 -7.14
N LEU A 18 5.14 -4.05 -7.54
CA LEU A 18 6.08 -3.24 -6.77
C LEU A 18 5.37 -2.01 -6.19
N PHE A 19 5.51 -1.76 -4.89
CA PHE A 19 4.89 -0.61 -4.22
C PHE A 19 5.66 -0.18 -2.97
N LEU A 20 5.41 1.07 -2.55
CA LEU A 20 5.90 1.66 -1.32
C LEU A 20 4.79 1.68 -0.27
N ALA A 21 5.13 1.37 0.98
CA ALA A 21 4.16 1.25 2.06
C ALA A 21 4.72 1.64 3.43
N LEU A 22 3.80 1.87 4.36
CA LEU A 22 4.03 1.95 5.80
C LEU A 22 3.42 0.71 6.47
N PHE A 23 4.13 0.13 7.43
CA PHE A 23 3.66 -1.04 8.18
C PHE A 23 3.36 -0.64 9.63
N PRO A 24 2.18 -1.01 10.17
CA PRO A 24 1.90 -0.87 11.59
C PRO A 24 2.75 -1.87 12.40
N GLY A 25 3.08 -1.50 13.63
CA GLY A 25 3.79 -2.37 14.57
C GLY A 25 2.89 -3.47 15.16
N HIS A 26 3.50 -4.41 15.88
CA HIS A 26 2.81 -5.56 16.46
C HIS A 26 1.63 -5.18 17.38
N ALA A 27 1.81 -4.18 18.25
CA ALA A 27 0.74 -3.71 19.15
C ALA A 27 -0.48 -3.17 18.38
N THR A 28 -0.24 -2.42 17.30
CA THR A 28 -1.30 -1.90 16.43
C THR A 28 -2.02 -3.02 15.69
N ILE A 29 -1.28 -4.03 15.21
CA ILE A 29 -1.87 -5.24 14.60
C ILE A 29 -2.76 -5.97 15.60
N GLN A 30 -2.32 -6.14 16.84
CA GLN A 30 -3.11 -6.77 17.89
C GLN A 30 -4.40 -5.99 18.17
N HIS A 31 -4.31 -4.67 18.31
CA HIS A 31 -5.48 -3.79 18.47
C HIS A 31 -6.47 -3.91 17.30
N ILE A 32 -5.98 -4.00 16.06
CA ILE A 32 -6.83 -4.28 14.89
C ILE A 32 -7.55 -5.62 15.07
N CYS A 33 -6.82 -6.69 15.42
CA CYS A 33 -7.40 -8.03 15.60
C CYS A 33 -8.49 -8.06 16.68
N GLU A 34 -8.32 -7.31 17.78
CA GLU A 34 -9.30 -7.20 18.86
C GLU A 34 -10.63 -6.56 18.40
N GLN A 35 -10.58 -5.63 17.45
CA GLN A 35 -11.77 -4.98 16.90
C GLN A 35 -12.51 -5.83 15.85
N MET A 36 -11.81 -6.73 15.17
CA MET A 36 -12.33 -7.45 14.00
C MET A 36 -13.58 -8.30 14.26
N PRO A 37 -13.77 -8.99 15.41
CA PRO A 37 -15.01 -9.70 15.69
C PRO A 37 -16.24 -8.79 15.66
N GLY A 38 -16.15 -7.60 16.26
CA GLY A 38 -17.24 -6.61 16.28
C GLY A 38 -17.55 -6.09 14.88
N ILE A 39 -16.51 -5.70 14.13
CA ILE A 39 -16.64 -5.23 12.74
C ILE A 39 -17.28 -6.31 11.86
N ARG A 40 -16.88 -7.58 12.03
CA ARG A 40 -17.45 -8.70 11.28
C ARG A 40 -18.92 -8.93 11.58
N GLN A 41 -19.28 -8.93 12.85
CA GLN A 41 -20.66 -9.12 13.28
C GLN A 41 -21.55 -7.99 12.76
N GLN A 42 -21.12 -6.74 12.92
CA GLN A 42 -21.87 -5.55 12.51
C GLN A 42 -22.16 -5.51 11.01
N HIS A 43 -21.22 -5.97 10.17
CA HIS A 43 -21.33 -5.89 8.72
C HIS A 43 -21.56 -7.24 8.02
N GLY A 44 -21.81 -8.31 8.77
CA GLY A 44 -22.05 -9.65 8.22
C GLY A 44 -20.91 -10.17 7.34
N LEU A 45 -19.66 -9.90 7.75
CA LEU A 45 -18.44 -10.28 7.02
C LEU A 45 -18.04 -11.70 7.37
N THR A 46 -17.70 -12.50 6.36
CA THR A 46 -17.41 -13.93 6.50
C THR A 46 -16.00 -14.31 6.07
N SER A 47 -15.37 -13.51 5.21
CA SER A 47 -14.02 -13.75 4.69
C SER A 47 -12.95 -13.63 5.77
N LYS A 48 -11.84 -14.36 5.64
CA LYS A 48 -10.68 -14.26 6.55
C LYS A 48 -9.97 -12.92 6.42
N MET A 49 -9.29 -12.51 7.48
CA MET A 49 -8.35 -11.39 7.41
C MET A 49 -7.22 -11.70 6.43
N ARG A 50 -6.65 -10.63 5.87
CA ARG A 50 -5.32 -10.67 5.26
C ARG A 50 -4.31 -11.26 6.28
N PRO A 51 -3.25 -11.94 5.82
CA PRO A 51 -2.14 -12.28 6.70
C PRO A 51 -1.64 -11.02 7.41
N LEU A 52 -1.38 -11.13 8.71
CA LEU A 52 -1.15 -9.98 9.59
C LEU A 52 0.12 -9.23 9.19
N GLU A 53 1.14 -9.95 8.74
CA GLU A 53 2.38 -9.45 8.16
C GLU A 53 2.19 -8.68 6.85
N HIS A 54 1.01 -8.78 6.22
CA HIS A 54 0.65 -8.03 5.02
C HIS A 54 -0.28 -6.85 5.29
N LEU A 55 -0.64 -6.55 6.54
CA LEU A 55 -1.37 -5.33 6.84
C LEU A 55 -0.43 -4.15 6.69
N HIS A 56 -0.75 -3.24 5.78
CA HIS A 56 0.06 -2.07 5.44
C HIS A 56 -0.83 -0.96 4.89
N LEU A 57 -0.29 0.26 4.93
CA LEU A 57 -0.82 1.42 4.22
C LEU A 57 0.03 1.67 2.99
N THR A 58 -0.55 1.56 1.80
CA THR A 58 0.16 1.81 0.54
C THR A 58 0.36 3.31 0.34
N LEU A 59 1.62 3.73 0.18
CA LEU A 59 1.98 5.10 -0.18
C LEU A 59 1.89 5.29 -1.70
N HIS A 60 2.51 4.40 -2.47
CA HIS A 60 2.52 4.52 -3.92
C HIS A 60 2.73 3.17 -4.59
N TRP A 61 1.88 2.82 -5.56
CA TRP A 61 2.12 1.68 -6.44
C TRP A 61 3.02 2.11 -7.60
N ILE A 62 4.10 1.37 -7.81
CA ILE A 62 5.13 1.69 -8.81
C ILE A 62 4.78 1.05 -10.15
N GLY A 63 4.36 -0.21 -10.14
CA GLY A 63 4.08 -0.96 -11.37
C GLY A 63 3.95 -2.46 -11.16
N ASP A 64 3.49 -3.14 -12.20
CA ASP A 64 3.49 -4.59 -12.31
C ASP A 64 4.56 -5.02 -13.31
N TYR A 65 5.34 -6.02 -12.96
CA TYR A 65 6.50 -6.49 -13.72
C TYR A 65 6.48 -8.02 -13.86
N PRO A 66 6.97 -8.59 -14.97
CA PRO A 66 7.30 -10.02 -15.03
C PRO A 66 8.32 -10.39 -13.96
N GLU A 67 9.35 -9.56 -13.81
CA GLU A 67 10.38 -9.58 -12.78
C GLU A 67 10.80 -8.13 -12.45
N VAL A 68 11.12 -7.85 -11.19
CA VAL A 68 11.48 -6.48 -10.76
C VAL A 68 12.95 -6.23 -11.10
N PRO A 69 13.28 -5.24 -11.96
CA PRO A 69 14.67 -4.93 -12.28
C PRO A 69 15.44 -4.41 -11.05
N GLU A 70 16.66 -4.88 -10.83
CA GLU A 70 17.46 -4.46 -9.67
C GLU A 70 17.78 -2.95 -9.69
N ASP A 71 18.14 -2.41 -10.86
CA ASP A 71 18.40 -0.97 -11.03
C ASP A 71 17.20 -0.11 -10.62
N LEU A 72 15.98 -0.59 -10.89
CA LEU A 72 14.75 0.10 -10.48
C LEU A 72 14.62 0.14 -8.95
N VAL A 73 14.97 -0.95 -8.26
CA VAL A 73 14.97 -1.02 -6.79
C VAL A 73 15.97 -0.02 -6.21
N GLN A 74 17.17 0.07 -6.78
CA GLN A 74 18.21 1.01 -6.33
C GLN A 74 17.79 2.47 -6.52
N ILE A 75 17.23 2.79 -7.69
CA ILE A 75 16.75 4.14 -8.03
C ILE A 75 15.63 4.57 -7.08
N ILE A 76 14.63 3.72 -6.85
CA ILE A 76 13.52 3.99 -5.91
C ILE A 76 14.06 4.11 -4.49
N GLY A 77 15.01 3.26 -4.12
CA GLY A 77 15.63 3.28 -2.80
C GLY A 77 16.38 4.57 -2.51
N HIS A 78 17.07 5.15 -3.50
CA HIS A 78 17.68 6.46 -3.37
C HIS A 78 16.63 7.55 -3.08
N ALA A 79 15.54 7.59 -3.85
CA ALA A 79 14.45 8.55 -3.61
C ALA A 79 13.84 8.38 -2.20
N CYS A 80 13.59 7.15 -1.77
CA CYS A 80 13.07 6.86 -0.43
C CYS A 80 14.01 7.34 0.68
N LYS A 81 15.32 7.12 0.53
CA LYS A 81 16.32 7.60 1.48
C LYS A 81 16.32 9.13 1.60
N GLN A 82 16.22 9.84 0.46
CA GLN A 82 16.17 11.31 0.45
C GLN A 82 14.93 11.86 1.18
N VAL A 83 13.79 11.19 1.04
CA VAL A 83 12.56 11.54 1.76
C VAL A 83 12.72 11.22 3.25
N ALA A 84 13.21 10.03 3.59
CA ALA A 84 13.32 9.57 4.97
C ALA A 84 14.24 10.45 5.84
N ASN A 85 15.29 11.02 5.24
CA ASN A 85 16.19 11.97 5.90
C ASN A 85 15.55 13.36 6.17
N ARG A 86 14.37 13.66 5.62
CA ARG A 86 13.69 14.97 5.71
C ARG A 86 12.38 14.94 6.46
N VAL A 87 11.94 13.75 6.88
CA VAL A 87 10.67 13.56 7.59
C VAL A 87 10.95 12.87 8.91
N SER A 88 10.50 13.46 10.02
CA SER A 88 10.54 12.82 11.34
C SER A 88 9.41 11.79 11.45
N PRO A 89 9.54 10.74 12.30
CA PRO A 89 8.44 9.84 12.60
C PRO A 89 7.17 10.60 13.03
N PHE A 90 6.00 10.07 12.66
CA PHE A 90 4.73 10.73 12.93
C PHE A 90 3.61 9.74 13.20
N GLU A 91 2.57 10.17 13.91
CA GLU A 91 1.39 9.36 14.14
C GLU A 91 0.51 9.28 12.89
N VAL A 92 0.07 8.07 12.56
CA VAL A 92 -1.03 7.80 11.63
C VAL A 92 -2.25 7.43 12.46
N LYS A 93 -3.43 7.93 12.07
CA LYS A 93 -4.71 7.65 12.71
C LYS A 93 -5.75 7.20 11.70
N LEU A 94 -6.30 6.00 11.87
CA LEU A 94 -7.38 5.46 11.07
C LEU A 94 -8.58 5.17 11.98
N ASP A 95 -9.71 5.84 11.76
CA ASP A 95 -10.91 5.80 12.61
C ASP A 95 -12.21 5.55 11.82
N GLU A 96 -12.09 5.09 10.58
CA GLU A 96 -13.22 4.73 9.73
C GLU A 96 -13.01 3.35 9.11
N VAL A 97 -14.07 2.55 9.03
CA VAL A 97 -14.12 1.35 8.19
C VAL A 97 -14.85 1.69 6.90
N LEU A 98 -14.19 1.42 5.77
CA LEU A 98 -14.70 1.65 4.43
C LEU A 98 -14.65 0.36 3.61
N SER A 99 -15.57 0.23 2.66
CA SER A 99 -15.42 -0.73 1.58
C SER A 99 -15.41 -0.04 0.23
N PHE A 100 -14.38 -0.32 -0.56
CA PHE A 100 -14.31 0.11 -1.95
C PHE A 100 -14.94 -0.93 -2.87
N ARG A 101 -15.37 -0.50 -4.06
CA ARG A 101 -15.79 -1.43 -5.11
C ARG A 101 -14.58 -2.22 -5.60
N GLY A 102 -14.57 -3.52 -5.37
CA GLY A 102 -13.53 -4.43 -5.84
C GLY A 102 -13.94 -5.23 -7.08
N ARG A 103 -13.23 -6.34 -7.33
CA ARG A 103 -13.64 -7.34 -8.32
C ARG A 103 -14.94 -8.02 -7.84
N PRO A 104 -15.76 -8.59 -8.74
CA PRO A 104 -16.97 -9.31 -8.34
C PRO A 104 -16.71 -10.31 -7.20
N GLY A 105 -17.47 -10.18 -6.10
CA GLY A 105 -17.33 -11.02 -4.90
C GLY A 105 -16.09 -10.76 -4.03
N ARG A 106 -15.31 -9.70 -4.32
CA ARG A 106 -14.02 -9.43 -3.68
C ARG A 106 -13.79 -7.94 -3.44
N ASN A 107 -14.69 -7.33 -2.69
CA ASN A 107 -14.59 -5.94 -2.26
C ASN A 107 -13.61 -5.82 -1.08
N PRO A 108 -12.62 -4.92 -1.12
CA PRO A 108 -11.78 -4.66 0.04
C PRO A 108 -12.61 -4.02 1.15
N LEU A 109 -12.39 -4.50 2.38
CA LEU A 109 -12.72 -3.78 3.60
C LEU A 109 -11.41 -3.17 4.13
N VAL A 110 -11.43 -1.88 4.43
CA VAL A 110 -10.25 -1.13 4.82
C VAL A 110 -10.51 -0.33 6.09
N LEU A 111 -9.46 -0.10 6.88
CA LEU A 111 -9.40 1.04 7.79
C LEU A 111 -8.94 2.26 7.01
N SER A 112 -9.53 3.42 7.30
CA SER A 112 -9.19 4.71 6.69
C SER A 112 -9.24 5.82 7.73
N GLY A 113 -8.67 6.97 7.37
CA GLY A 113 -8.66 8.16 8.21
C GLY A 113 -8.72 9.42 7.33
N THR A 114 -9.05 10.54 7.96
CA THR A 114 -9.20 11.81 7.24
C THR A 114 -7.85 12.46 6.93
N ASP A 115 -7.80 13.31 5.91
CA ASP A 115 -6.62 14.13 5.59
C ASP A 115 -6.26 15.09 6.75
N ALA A 116 -7.26 15.56 7.50
CA ALA A 116 -7.08 16.47 8.63
C ALA A 116 -6.31 15.79 9.78
N ASP A 117 -6.70 14.57 10.15
CA ASP A 117 -6.01 13.77 11.16
C ASP A 117 -4.64 13.26 10.68
N ASN A 118 -4.45 13.15 9.37
CA ASN A 118 -3.25 12.58 8.76
C ASN A 118 -2.46 13.59 7.90
N ALA A 119 -2.42 14.86 8.31
CA ALA A 119 -1.75 15.91 7.54
C ALA A 119 -0.26 15.59 7.24
N LYS A 120 0.46 15.03 8.22
CA LYS A 120 1.86 14.60 8.03
C LYS A 120 2.02 13.45 7.05
N LEU A 121 1.07 12.51 7.01
CA LEU A 121 1.06 11.44 6.02
C LEU A 121 0.82 11.99 4.61
N THR A 122 -0.10 12.95 4.48
CA THR A 122 -0.34 13.65 3.21
C THR A 122 0.90 14.42 2.74
N SER A 123 1.59 15.11 3.64
CA SER A 123 2.88 15.77 3.34
C SER A 123 3.95 14.76 2.93
N LEU A 124 4.10 13.64 3.66
CA LEU A 124 5.02 12.56 3.29
C LEU A 124 4.74 12.07 1.87
N HIS A 125 3.47 11.77 1.56
CA HIS A 125 3.07 11.30 0.25
C HIS A 125 3.41 12.31 -0.85
N GLN A 126 3.16 13.60 -0.63
CA GLN A 126 3.53 14.65 -1.59
C GLN A 126 5.05 14.73 -1.81
N THR A 127 5.84 14.76 -0.74
CA THR A 127 7.32 14.77 -0.83
C THR A 127 7.83 13.52 -1.54
N LEU A 128 7.24 12.36 -1.26
CA LEU A 128 7.57 11.10 -1.92
C LEU A 128 7.31 11.15 -3.43
N LEU A 129 6.13 11.61 -3.84
CA LEU A 129 5.82 11.74 -5.27
C LEU A 129 6.75 12.71 -5.99
N LEU A 130 7.16 13.81 -5.34
CA LEU A 130 8.12 14.75 -5.92
C LEU A 130 9.51 14.14 -6.11
N GLU A 131 10.01 13.34 -5.16
CA GLU A 131 11.30 12.66 -5.30
C GLU A 131 11.23 11.52 -6.33
N LEU A 132 10.15 10.74 -6.34
CA LEU A 132 9.94 9.69 -7.34
C LEU A 132 9.80 10.24 -8.76
N ALA A 133 9.14 11.40 -8.94
CA ALA A 133 8.98 12.02 -10.26
C ALA A 133 10.31 12.46 -10.91
N LYS A 134 11.41 12.55 -10.14
CA LYS A 134 12.75 12.83 -10.68
C LYS A 134 13.38 11.63 -11.36
N VAL A 135 12.90 10.42 -11.04
CA VAL A 135 13.53 9.17 -11.43
C VAL A 135 12.58 8.18 -12.12
N LEU A 136 11.27 8.40 -12.03
CA LEU A 136 10.23 7.60 -12.68
C LEU A 136 9.29 8.49 -13.51
N PRO A 137 8.77 7.99 -14.65
CA PRO A 137 7.74 8.66 -15.42
C PRO A 137 6.38 8.56 -14.69
N LEU A 138 6.18 9.39 -13.67
CA LEU A 138 4.90 9.47 -12.97
C LEU A 138 3.87 10.24 -13.79
N LYS A 139 2.66 9.71 -13.93
CA LYS A 139 1.54 10.43 -14.57
C LYS A 139 1.22 11.68 -13.76
N LYS A 140 1.26 12.84 -14.41
CA LYS A 140 0.82 14.12 -13.82
C LYS A 140 -0.70 14.06 -13.59
N GLY A 141 -1.17 14.51 -12.42
CA GLY A 141 -2.59 14.47 -12.03
C GLY A 141 -2.99 13.25 -11.20
N GLY A 142 -2.14 12.82 -10.28
CA GLY A 142 -2.33 11.63 -9.46
C GLY A 142 -3.67 11.60 -8.72
N LEU A 143 -4.28 10.40 -8.70
CA LEU A 143 -5.45 10.06 -7.90
C LEU A 143 -5.31 10.65 -6.49
N LYS A 144 -6.42 11.18 -5.96
CA LYS A 144 -6.46 11.69 -4.59
C LYS A 144 -5.96 10.58 -3.66
N PHE A 145 -4.90 10.89 -2.91
CA PHE A 145 -4.36 9.96 -1.92
C PHE A 145 -5.41 9.75 -0.83
N HIS A 146 -5.68 8.49 -0.54
CA HIS A 146 -6.66 8.07 0.44
C HIS A 146 -5.96 7.13 1.40
N PRO A 147 -5.55 7.60 2.60
CA PRO A 147 -4.94 6.75 3.61
C PRO A 147 -5.83 5.55 3.92
N HIS A 148 -5.38 4.35 3.58
CA HIS A 148 -6.13 3.14 3.88
C HIS A 148 -5.23 1.93 4.11
N LEU A 149 -5.70 1.04 5.00
CA LEU A 149 -5.10 -0.25 5.31
C LEU A 149 -6.13 -1.34 5.04
N THR A 150 -5.82 -2.27 4.13
CA THR A 150 -6.77 -3.33 3.74
C THR A 150 -6.78 -4.47 4.76
N LEU A 151 -7.94 -4.71 5.37
CA LEU A 151 -8.14 -5.74 6.40
C LEU A 151 -8.47 -7.11 5.79
N LEU A 152 -9.37 -7.13 4.82
CA LEU A 152 -9.87 -8.35 4.16
C LEU A 152 -10.52 -8.02 2.82
N TYR A 153 -10.87 -9.08 2.07
CA TYR A 153 -11.76 -8.97 0.91
C TYR A 153 -13.00 -9.82 1.13
N ASP A 154 -14.19 -9.24 0.97
CA ASP A 154 -15.46 -9.93 1.17
C ASP A 154 -16.41 -9.73 -0.02
N LYS A 155 -17.48 -10.51 -0.08
CA LYS A 155 -18.60 -10.27 -1.00
C LYS A 155 -19.40 -9.02 -0.60
N GLN A 156 -19.44 -8.72 0.70
CA GLN A 156 -20.07 -7.49 1.20
C GLN A 156 -19.31 -6.26 0.71
N GLY A 157 -20.04 -5.17 0.51
CA GLY A 157 -19.50 -3.89 0.05
C GLY A 157 -20.40 -2.75 0.49
N ASN A 158 -20.15 -1.54 -0.01
CA ASN A 158 -20.90 -0.33 0.36
C ASN A 158 -20.92 -0.05 1.88
N ILE A 159 -19.85 -0.45 2.57
CA ILE A 159 -19.67 -0.23 4.00
C ILE A 159 -18.98 1.13 4.18
N LYS A 160 -19.54 1.95 5.06
CA LYS A 160 -18.94 3.18 5.57
C LYS A 160 -19.43 3.42 6.99
N ALA A 161 -18.54 3.31 7.97
CA ALA A 161 -18.91 3.46 9.38
C ALA A 161 -17.71 3.92 10.22
N PRO A 162 -17.93 4.68 11.31
CA PRO A 162 -16.90 4.93 12.30
C PRO A 162 -16.33 3.63 12.88
N ALA A 163 -15.07 3.66 13.28
CA ALA A 163 -14.38 2.59 13.96
C ALA A 163 -13.63 3.12 15.19
N ASN A 164 -13.27 2.22 16.11
CA ASN A 164 -12.39 2.62 17.20
C ASN A 164 -11.03 3.00 16.62
N PRO A 165 -10.48 4.19 16.94
CA PRO A 165 -9.25 4.65 16.32
C PRO A 165 -8.11 3.64 16.45
N VAL A 166 -7.44 3.42 15.32
CA VAL A 166 -6.19 2.67 15.21
C VAL A 166 -5.09 3.67 14.93
N THR A 167 -4.18 3.83 15.90
CA THR A 167 -3.04 4.74 15.81
C THR A 167 -1.71 3.98 15.87
N TRP A 168 -0.72 4.49 15.17
CA TRP A 168 0.68 4.06 15.32
C TRP A 168 1.64 5.13 14.86
N THR A 169 2.87 5.08 15.36
CA THR A 169 3.96 5.91 14.82
C THR A 169 4.50 5.26 13.54
N ALA A 170 4.27 5.91 12.41
CA ALA A 170 4.98 5.59 11.17
C ALA A 170 6.42 6.10 11.28
N ASP A 171 7.38 5.18 11.20
CA ASP A 171 8.80 5.47 11.39
C ASP A 171 9.69 4.95 10.25
N GLU A 172 9.13 4.26 9.25
CA GLU A 172 9.87 3.77 8.09
C GLU A 172 9.03 3.70 6.81
N ILE A 173 9.67 4.02 5.68
CA ILE A 173 9.15 3.71 4.35
C ILE A 173 9.70 2.35 3.93
N VAL A 174 8.86 1.49 3.36
CA VAL A 174 9.26 0.14 2.90
C VAL A 174 8.93 -0.02 1.42
N LEU A 175 9.90 -0.52 0.64
CA LEU A 175 9.69 -0.98 -0.73
C LEU A 175 9.38 -2.48 -0.73
N VAL A 176 8.26 -2.85 -1.34
CA VAL A 176 7.72 -4.20 -1.31
C VAL A 176 7.50 -4.73 -2.72
N CYS A 177 7.99 -5.93 -2.98
CA CYS A 177 7.63 -6.73 -4.14
C CYS A 177 6.63 -7.83 -3.72
N SER A 178 5.42 -7.77 -4.25
CA SER A 178 4.38 -8.77 -4.05
C SER A 178 4.37 -9.78 -5.19
N GLU A 179 4.35 -11.08 -4.87
CA GLU A 179 4.06 -12.14 -5.82
C GLU A 179 2.56 -12.19 -6.14
N VAL A 180 2.21 -11.90 -7.39
CA VAL A 180 0.83 -11.92 -7.87
C VAL A 180 0.27 -13.33 -7.75
N GLY A 181 -0.84 -13.48 -7.02
CA GLY A 181 -1.51 -14.77 -6.82
C GLY A 181 -0.95 -15.62 -5.67
N HIS A 182 0.25 -15.34 -5.16
CA HIS A 182 0.90 -16.18 -4.14
C HIS A 182 0.79 -15.62 -2.72
N THR A 183 0.26 -14.41 -2.54
CA THR A 183 0.15 -13.77 -1.21
C THR A 183 1.49 -13.79 -0.48
N LYS A 184 2.55 -13.35 -1.16
CA LYS A 184 3.91 -13.35 -0.61
C LYS A 184 4.57 -12.01 -0.88
N TYR A 185 5.04 -11.35 0.19
CA TYR A 185 5.71 -10.06 0.13
C TYR A 185 7.20 -10.21 0.40
N HIS A 186 7.99 -9.52 -0.42
CA HIS A 186 9.44 -9.38 -0.25
C HIS A 186 9.74 -7.92 0.05
N ARG A 187 10.33 -7.65 1.22
CA ARG A 187 10.81 -6.30 1.56
C ARG A 187 12.15 -6.09 0.87
N LEU A 188 12.16 -5.26 -0.17
CA LEU A 188 13.35 -4.97 -0.97
C LEU A 188 14.20 -3.84 -0.35
N GLY A 189 13.61 -3.03 0.52
CA GLY A 189 14.31 -1.99 1.27
C GLY A 189 13.42 -1.35 2.31
N ALA A 190 14.05 -0.79 3.35
CA ALA A 190 13.38 -0.03 4.41
C ALA A 190 14.24 1.17 4.81
N TRP A 191 13.62 2.35 4.95
CA TRP A 191 14.30 3.60 5.27
C TRP A 191 13.60 4.27 6.46
N LYS A 192 14.31 4.34 7.59
CA LYS A 192 13.83 4.99 8.81
C LYS A 192 13.70 6.49 8.61
N LEU A 193 12.59 7.05 9.05
CA LEU A 193 12.31 8.47 9.11
C LEU A 193 13.16 9.10 10.22
N GLN A 194 13.92 10.16 9.91
CA GLN A 194 15.07 10.58 10.72
C GLN A 194 15.25 12.10 10.91
N ALA A 195 14.40 12.95 10.33
CA ALA A 195 14.60 14.41 10.43
C ALA A 195 14.39 14.97 11.83
#